data_AF-A0A392NHS6-F1
#
_entry.id   AF-A0A392NHS6-F1
#
_cell.length_a   1.000
_cell.length_b   1.000
_cell.length_c   1.000
_cell.angle_alpha   90.00
_cell.angle_beta   90.00
_cell.angle_gamma   90.00
#
_symmetry.space_group_name_H-M   'P 1'
#
loop_
_entity.id
_entity.type
_entity.pdbx_description
1 polymer ?
#
loop_
_entity_poly.entity_id
_entity_poly.type
_entity_poly.pdbx_seq_one_letter_code
_entity_poly.pdbx_strand_id
1 'polypeptide(L)'
;MIEEVLPAKMVADVCSEDTSARLKAMGKFREKLMVPNPRIDQIIQSGVVPHFVDFLVREDMPSLQFEAAWALTNIASGTSENTK
;
A
#
# COMPACT_ATOMS: atom_id res chain seq x y z
N MET A 1 18.97 -15.45 6.30
CA MET A 1 17.78 -14.63 6.66
C MET A 1 16.93 -14.53 5.41
N ILE A 2 15.74 -15.12 5.41
CA ILE A 2 14.86 -15.06 4.25
C ILE A 2 14.26 -13.66 4.27
N GLU A 3 14.62 -12.82 3.30
CA GLU A 3 13.92 -11.55 3.11
C GLU A 3 12.47 -11.86 2.80
N GLU A 4 11.56 -11.42 3.67
CA GLU A 4 10.14 -11.63 3.43
C GLU A 4 9.70 -10.68 2.30
N VAL A 5 9.81 -11.18 1.06
CA VAL A 5 9.33 -10.52 -0.15
C VAL A 5 7.85 -10.21 0.02
N LEU A 6 7.43 -9.04 -0.43
CA LEU A 6 6.03 -8.63 -0.37
C LEU A 6 5.15 -9.71 -1.06
N PRO A 7 4.15 -10.30 -0.38
CA PRO A 7 3.42 -11.43 -0.94
C PRO A 7 2.76 -11.07 -2.27
N ALA A 8 3.02 -11.85 -3.34
CA ALA A 8 2.46 -11.60 -4.67
C ALA A 8 0.92 -11.46 -4.67
N LYS A 9 0.26 -12.20 -3.75
CA LYS A 9 -1.19 -12.10 -3.55
C LYS A 9 -1.63 -10.70 -3.10
N MET A 10 -0.87 -10.00 -2.26
CA MET A 10 -1.22 -8.65 -1.81
C MET A 10 -1.21 -7.65 -2.97
N VAL A 11 -0.20 -7.74 -3.84
CA VAL A 11 -0.10 -6.92 -5.05
C VAL A 11 -1.27 -7.23 -5.98
N ALA A 12 -1.52 -8.51 -6.25
CA ALA A 12 -2.63 -8.94 -7.10
C ALA A 12 -4.00 -8.49 -6.56
N ASP A 13 -4.22 -8.58 -5.24
CA ASP A 13 -5.47 -8.16 -4.60
C ASP A 13 -5.69 -6.62 -4.74
N VAL A 14 -4.62 -5.81 -4.64
CA VAL A 14 -4.69 -4.35 -4.90
C VAL A 14 -5.05 -4.05 -6.35
N CYS A 15 -4.41 -4.75 -7.30
CA CYS A 15 -4.64 -4.55 -8.73
C CYS A 15 -5.96 -5.15 -9.24
N SER A 16 -6.64 -5.97 -8.44
CA SER A 16 -7.93 -6.59 -8.81
C SER A 16 -9.07 -5.56 -8.87
N GLU A 17 -10.22 -5.91 -9.43
CA GLU A 17 -11.45 -5.08 -9.38
C GLU A 17 -12.32 -5.37 -8.13
N ASP A 18 -11.98 -6.38 -7.34
CA ASP A 18 -12.73 -6.75 -6.15
C ASP A 18 -12.42 -5.79 -4.99
N THR A 19 -13.39 -4.94 -4.70
CA THR A 19 -13.43 -4.02 -3.54
C THR A 19 -13.07 -4.69 -2.21
N SER A 20 -13.58 -5.90 -1.94
CA SER A 20 -13.27 -6.63 -0.70
C SER A 20 -11.81 -7.08 -0.68
N ALA A 21 -11.29 -7.55 -1.81
CA ALA A 21 -9.89 -7.94 -1.94
C ALA A 21 -8.96 -6.74 -1.76
N ARG A 22 -9.25 -5.61 -2.40
CA ARG A 22 -8.50 -4.34 -2.23
C ARG A 22 -8.43 -3.92 -0.77
N LEU A 23 -9.57 -3.86 -0.08
CA LEU A 23 -9.61 -3.43 1.31
C LEU A 23 -8.84 -4.38 2.24
N LYS A 24 -8.97 -5.70 2.03
CA LYS A 24 -8.17 -6.70 2.77
C LYS A 24 -6.67 -6.54 2.51
N ALA A 25 -6.28 -6.24 1.27
CA ALA A 25 -4.89 -6.01 0.93
C ALA A 25 -4.35 -4.73 1.59
N MET A 26 -5.14 -3.64 1.60
CA MET A 26 -4.77 -2.40 2.27
C MET A 26 -4.54 -2.60 3.77
N GLY A 27 -5.37 -3.41 4.44
CA GLY A 27 -5.13 -3.77 5.84
C GLY A 27 -3.77 -4.44 6.07
N LYS A 28 -3.34 -5.31 5.15
CA LYS A 28 -2.01 -5.95 5.22
C LYS A 28 -0.87 -4.98 4.91
N PHE A 29 -1.08 -4.03 4.00
CA PHE A 29 -0.10 -2.95 3.77
C PHE A 29 0.08 -2.10 5.03
N ARG A 30 -1.02 -1.80 5.72
CA ARG A 30 -0.98 -1.11 7.01
C ARG A 30 -0.17 -1.86 8.04
N GLU A 31 -0.39 -3.16 8.23
CA GLU A 31 0.42 -3.99 9.12
C GLU A 31 1.92 -3.92 8.76
N LYS A 32 2.27 -3.98 7.47
CA LYS A 32 3.67 -3.86 7.02
C LYS A 32 4.27 -2.46 7.19
N LEU A 33 3.47 -1.41 7.17
CA LEU A 33 3.91 -0.03 7.39
C LEU A 33 4.02 0.36 8.87
N MET A 34 3.39 -0.41 9.77
CA MET A 34 3.44 -0.17 11.22
C MET A 34 4.74 -0.65 11.89
N VAL A 35 5.56 -1.43 11.21
CA VAL A 35 6.81 -1.96 11.78
C VAL A 35 7.90 -0.87 11.84
N PRO A 36 8.84 -0.92 12.80
CA PRO A 36 9.98 -0.01 12.81
C PRO A 36 10.82 -0.16 11.54
N ASN A 37 11.12 0.97 10.89
CA ASN A 37 11.84 1.02 9.62
C ASN A 37 11.22 0.12 8.53
N PRO A 38 9.99 0.40 8.09
CA PRO A 38 9.30 -0.42 7.11
C PRO A 38 10.08 -0.43 5.79
N ARG A 39 10.04 -1.56 5.07
CA ARG A 39 10.71 -1.68 3.76
C ARG A 39 9.93 -0.95 2.66
N ILE A 40 9.91 0.38 2.74
CA ILE A 40 9.15 1.26 1.83
C ILE A 40 9.57 1.05 0.37
N ASP A 41 10.87 0.84 0.12
CA ASP A 41 11.40 0.55 -1.22
C ASP A 41 10.70 -0.64 -1.88
N GLN A 42 10.42 -1.72 -1.12
CA GLN A 42 9.76 -2.90 -1.66
C GLN A 42 8.29 -2.62 -2.03
N ILE A 43 7.62 -1.74 -1.27
CA ILE A 43 6.25 -1.32 -1.57
C ILE A 43 6.25 -0.49 -2.86
N ILE A 44 7.17 0.47 -2.99
CA ILE A 44 7.30 1.29 -4.20
C ILE A 44 7.62 0.41 -5.42
N GLN A 45 8.63 -0.47 -5.30
CA GLN A 45 9.06 -1.38 -6.37
C GLN A 45 7.97 -2.38 -6.77
N SER A 46 7.02 -2.69 -5.90
CA SER A 46 5.88 -3.56 -6.24
C SER A 46 4.86 -2.91 -7.18
N GLY A 47 4.95 -1.60 -7.42
CA GLY A 47 4.09 -0.89 -8.37
C GLY A 47 2.68 -0.58 -7.86
N VAL A 48 2.42 -0.74 -6.56
CA VAL A 48 1.08 -0.51 -5.99
C VAL A 48 0.75 0.96 -5.71
N VAL A 49 1.75 1.84 -5.67
CA VAL A 49 1.58 3.26 -5.31
C VAL A 49 0.59 3.99 -6.23
N PRO A 50 0.63 3.84 -7.57
CA PRO A 50 -0.40 4.44 -8.44
C PRO A 50 -1.82 4.03 -8.07
N HIS A 51 -2.04 2.77 -7.68
CA HIS A 51 -3.35 2.31 -7.24
C HIS A 51 -3.79 2.95 -5.92
N PHE A 52 -2.87 3.18 -4.99
CA PHE A 52 -3.19 3.91 -3.76
C PHE A 52 -3.65 5.35 -4.09
N VAL A 53 -3.02 6.00 -5.08
CA VAL A 53 -3.46 7.31 -5.55
C VAL A 53 -4.85 7.23 -6.17
N ASP A 54 -5.13 6.24 -7.02
CA ASP A 54 -6.46 6.02 -7.60
C ASP A 54 -7.53 5.76 -6.53
N PHE A 55 -7.16 5.12 -5.42
CA PHE A 55 -8.08 4.86 -4.32
C PHE A 55 -8.48 6.13 -3.58
N LEU A 56 -7.70 7.22 -3.65
CA LEU A 56 -8.06 8.50 -3.02
C LEU A 56 -9.29 9.14 -3.66
N VAL A 57 -9.56 8.89 -4.95
CA VAL A 57 -10.70 9.49 -5.67
C VAL A 57 -11.96 8.61 -5.63
N ARG A 58 -11.93 7.47 -4.92
CA ARG A 58 -13.07 6.57 -4.75
C ARG A 58 -14.03 7.03 -3.65
N GLU A 59 -14.82 8.05 -3.96
CA GLU A 59 -15.83 8.63 -3.04
C GLU A 59 -16.88 7.60 -2.57
N ASP A 60 -17.15 6.57 -3.37
CA ASP A 60 -18.02 5.45 -3.04
C ASP A 60 -17.40 4.48 -2.02
N MET A 61 -16.13 4.66 -1.66
CA MET A 61 -15.37 3.79 -0.75
C MET A 61 -14.54 4.55 0.29
N PRO A 62 -15.16 5.21 1.29
CA PRO A 62 -14.44 6.01 2.29
C PRO A 62 -13.37 5.24 3.09
N SER A 63 -13.62 3.96 3.40
CA SER A 63 -12.64 3.13 4.11
C SER A 63 -11.39 2.86 3.28
N LEU A 64 -11.55 2.71 1.96
CA LEU A 64 -10.42 2.49 1.06
C LEU A 64 -9.63 3.79 0.86
N GLN A 65 -10.33 4.92 0.72
CA GLN A 65 -9.71 6.25 0.70
C GLN A 65 -8.88 6.51 1.96
N PHE A 66 -9.43 6.19 3.13
CA PHE A 66 -8.73 6.36 4.41
C PHE A 66 -7.43 5.54 4.46
N GLU A 67 -7.49 4.25 4.14
CA GLU A 67 -6.32 3.38 4.16
C GLU A 67 -5.28 3.80 3.11
N ALA A 68 -5.73 4.25 1.93
CA ALA A 68 -4.84 4.74 0.88
C ALA A 68 -4.11 6.03 1.31
N ALA A 69 -4.83 7.01 1.86
CA ALA A 69 -4.24 8.25 2.37
C ALA A 69 -3.25 7.97 3.51
N TRP A 70 -3.61 7.06 4.42
CA TRP A 70 -2.75 6.63 5.51
C TRP A 70 -1.47 5.96 4.98
N ALA A 71 -1.59 5.04 4.02
CA ALA A 71 -0.45 4.35 3.44
C ALA A 71 0.50 5.32 2.72
N LEU A 72 -0.04 6.23 1.91
CA LEU A 72 0.74 7.24 1.20
C LEU A 72 1.46 8.20 2.14
N THR A 73 0.83 8.60 3.25
CA THR A 73 1.48 9.44 4.27
C THR A 73 2.69 8.73 4.89
N ASN A 74 2.57 7.43 5.18
CA ASN A 74 3.70 6.66 5.73
C ASN A 74 4.81 6.41 4.70
N ILE A 75 4.46 6.14 3.45
CA ILE A 75 5.44 6.03 2.35
C ILE A 75 6.20 7.35 2.20
N ALA A 76 5.49 8.49 2.22
CA ALA A 76 6.08 9.82 2.13
C ALA A 76 6.95 10.20 3.35
N SER A 77 6.72 9.57 4.52
CA SER A 77 7.56 9.75 5.70
C SER A 77 8.93 9.04 5.63
N GLY A 78 9.17 8.28 4.54
CA GLY A 78 10.43 7.62 4.26
C GLY A 78 11.57 8.57 3.90
N THR A 79 12.56 8.05 3.18
CA THR A 79 13.71 8.83 2.73
C THR A 79 13.35 9.73 1.54
N SER A 80 14.20 10.71 1.22
CA SER A 80 14.03 11.54 0.03
C SER A 80 14.04 10.74 -1.28
N GLU A 81 14.69 9.57 -1.30
CA GLU A 81 14.64 8.68 -2.47
C GLU A 81 13.25 8.04 -2.66
N ASN A 82 12.50 7.86 -1.57
CA ASN A 82 11.14 7.30 -1.60
C ASN A 82 10.08 8.27 -2.15
N THR A 83 10.43 9.54 -2.32
CA THR A 83 9.51 10.62 -2.71
C THR A 83 9.92 11.34 -4.00
N LYS A 84 10.88 10.78 -4.73
CA LYS A 84 11.33 11.28 -6.04
C LYS A 84 10.37 10.95 -7.18
#